data_AF-A0A956KS58-F1
#
_entry.id   AF-A0A956KS58-F1
#
_cell.length_a   1.000
_cell.length_b   1.000
_cell.length_c   1.000
_cell.angle_alpha   90.00
_cell.angle_beta   90.00
_cell.angle_gamma   90.00
#
_symmetry.space_group_name_H-M   'P 1'
#
loop_
_entity.id
_entity.type
_entity.pdbx_description
1 polymer ?
#
loop_
_entity_poly.entity_id
_entity_poly.type
_entity_poly.pdbx_seq_one_letter_code
_entity_poly.pdbx_strand_id
1 'polypeptide(L)' 'MLALRAALLLTGFLAGFALAELEAPAPTPAPEEEPPVCCKTCRKGKACGDTCIARDKDCTSPKGCACDSED' A
#
# COMPACT_ATOMS: atom_id res chain seq x y z
N MET A 1 52.32 -27.77 14.38
CA MET A 1 50.85 -27.73 14.61
C MET A 1 50.22 -26.34 14.42
N LEU A 2 50.97 -25.24 14.45
CA LEU A 2 50.40 -23.88 14.26
C LEU A 2 50.07 -23.53 12.80
N ALA A 3 50.78 -24.13 11.82
CA ALA A 3 50.52 -23.92 10.38
C ALA A 3 49.25 -24.61 9.85
N LEU A 4 48.77 -25.66 10.53
CA LEU A 4 47.58 -26.42 10.10
C LEU A 4 46.27 -25.71 10.46
N ARG A 5 46.30 -24.76 11.41
CA ARG A 5 45.14 -23.94 11.79
C ARG A 5 44.88 -22.77 10.83
N ALA A 6 45.91 -22.28 10.12
CA ALA A 6 45.76 -21.19 9.16
C ALA A 6 45.07 -21.64 7.86
N ALA A 7 45.31 -22.89 7.42
CA ALA A 7 44.73 -23.42 6.19
C ALA A 7 43.23 -23.73 6.30
N LEU A 8 42.72 -24.07 7.48
CA LEU A 8 41.29 -24.38 7.69
C LEU A 8 40.40 -23.13 7.74
N LEU A 9 40.96 -21.95 8.03
CA LEU A 9 40.20 -20.69 8.03
C LEU A 9 40.01 -20.11 6.61
N LEU A 10 40.89 -20.47 5.67
CA LEU A 10 40.85 -19.95 4.29
C LEU A 10 39.87 -20.70 3.37
N THR A 11 39.58 -21.98 3.62
CA THR A 11 38.70 -22.79 2.76
C THR A 11 37.23 -22.77 3.19
N GLY A 12 36.92 -22.40 4.44
CA GLY A 12 35.56 -22.42 4.98
C GLY A 12 34.68 -21.20 4.64
N PHE A 13 35.25 -20.14 4.08
CA PHE A 13 34.51 -18.90 3.83
C PHE A 13 33.76 -18.86 2.48
N LEU A 14 34.11 -19.75 1.53
CA LEU A 14 33.53 -19.74 0.18
C LEU A 14 32.28 -20.63 0.01
N ALA A 15 31.97 -21.51 0.97
CA ALA A 15 30.79 -22.37 0.89
C ALA A 15 29.56 -21.85 1.67
N GLY A 16 29.69 -20.71 2.37
CA GLY A 16 28.68 -20.18 3.29
C GLY A 16 27.76 -19.09 2.74
N PHE A 17 27.84 -18.74 1.45
CA PHE A 17 27.10 -17.61 0.88
C PHE A 17 26.23 -18.02 -0.33
N ALA A 18 25.51 -19.14 -0.19
CA ALA A 18 24.50 -19.57 -1.16
C ALA A 18 23.19 -19.95 -0.46
N LEU A 19 22.72 -19.08 0.44
CA LEU A 19 21.32 -19.03 0.88
C LEU A 19 20.77 -17.61 0.64
N ALA A 20 20.79 -17.20 -0.62
CA ALA A 20 19.92 -16.18 -1.19
C ALA A 20 19.74 -16.65 -2.63
N GLU A 21 18.62 -17.21 -3.07
CA GLU A 21 17.36 -16.50 -3.18
C GLU A 21 16.18 -17.48 -3.04
N LEU A 22 15.62 -17.56 -1.84
CA LEU A 22 14.18 -17.76 -1.70
C LEU A 22 13.61 -16.55 -0.96
N GLU A 23 14.02 -15.35 -1.35
CA GLU A 23 13.29 -14.16 -1.01
C GLU A 23 12.06 -14.15 -1.91
N ALA A 24 10.95 -14.61 -1.34
CA ALA A 24 9.63 -14.34 -1.89
C ALA A 24 9.55 -12.84 -2.22
N PRO A 25 8.95 -12.46 -3.37
CA PRO A 25 8.81 -11.06 -3.72
C PRO A 25 8.11 -10.35 -2.57
N ALA A 26 8.73 -9.26 -2.08
CA ALA A 26 8.13 -8.41 -1.05
C ALA A 26 6.69 -8.05 -1.47
N PRO A 27 5.73 -7.96 -0.53
CA PRO A 27 4.40 -7.49 -0.86
C PRO A 27 4.56 -6.11 -1.49
N THR A 28 4.24 -5.99 -2.78
CA THR A 28 4.04 -4.69 -3.41
C THR A 28 3.09 -3.93 -2.49
N PRO A 29 3.42 -2.70 -2.03
CA PRO A 29 2.41 -1.91 -1.38
C PRO A 29 1.24 -1.83 -2.36
N ALA A 30 0.09 -2.38 -1.96
CA ALA A 30 -1.17 -2.04 -2.61
C ALA A 30 -1.17 -0.52 -2.75
N PRO A 31 -1.65 0.04 -3.88
CA PRO A 31 -1.60 1.48 -4.09
C PRO A 31 -2.01 2.14 -2.78
N GLU A 32 -1.09 2.90 -2.18
CA GLU A 32 -1.42 3.77 -1.06
C GLU A 32 -2.63 4.54 -1.58
N GLU A 33 -3.82 4.21 -1.08
CA GLU A 33 -5.05 4.85 -1.49
C GLU A 33 -4.89 6.28 -0.98
N GLU A 34 -4.29 7.12 -1.82
CA GLU A 34 -4.38 8.55 -1.69
C GLU A 34 -5.87 8.81 -1.45
N PRO A 35 -6.22 9.49 -0.34
CA PRO A 35 -7.61 9.62 0.06
C PRO A 35 -8.37 10.11 -1.17
N PRO A 36 -9.42 9.38 -1.61
CA PRO A 36 -10.01 9.60 -2.92
C PRO A 36 -10.33 11.08 -3.06
N VAL A 37 -9.63 11.75 -3.97
CA VAL A 37 -9.73 13.21 -4.09
C VAL A 37 -11.12 13.50 -4.58
N CYS A 38 -11.95 14.01 -3.68
CA CYS A 38 -13.32 14.37 -3.99
C CYS A 38 -13.30 15.46 -5.06
N CYS A 39 -13.92 15.20 -6.21
CA CYS A 39 -14.06 16.21 -7.25
C CYS A 39 -14.96 17.36 -6.78
N LYS A 40 -15.81 17.08 -5.78
CA LYS A 40 -16.77 18.02 -5.22
C LYS A 40 -17.10 17.66 -3.77
N THR A 41 -17.17 18.66 -2.90
CA THR A 41 -17.54 18.48 -1.49
C THR A 41 -18.88 19.14 -1.19
N CYS A 42 -19.82 18.38 -0.63
CA CYS A 42 -21.20 18.79 -0.40
C CYS A 42 -21.38 19.31 1.04
N ARG A 43 -21.28 20.63 1.23
CA ARG A 43 -21.39 21.27 2.56
C ARG A 43 -22.83 21.42 3.07
N LYS A 44 -23.74 21.86 2.20
CA LYS A 44 -25.16 22.14 2.54
C LYS A 44 -26.09 20.92 2.40
N GLY A 45 -25.57 19.83 1.86
CA GLY A 45 -26.35 18.68 1.40
C GLY A 45 -25.59 17.39 1.63
N LYS A 46 -25.91 16.36 0.85
CA LYS A 46 -25.18 15.11 0.82
C LYS A 46 -24.73 14.72 -0.58
N ALA A 47 -23.68 13.91 -0.67
CA ALA A 47 -23.14 13.41 -1.93
C ALA A 47 -24.08 12.38 -2.58
N CYS A 48 -24.24 12.48 -3.88
CA CYS A 48 -24.95 11.50 -4.70
C CYS A 48 -24.35 11.48 -6.11
N GLY A 49 -23.64 10.41 -6.45
CA GLY A 49 -22.84 10.34 -7.67
C GLY A 49 -21.79 11.44 -7.70
N ASP A 50 -21.87 12.31 -8.71
CA ASP A 50 -20.98 13.47 -8.91
C ASP A 50 -21.65 14.79 -8.51
N THR A 51 -22.80 14.72 -7.84
CA THR A 51 -23.63 15.88 -7.48
C THR A 51 -23.92 15.97 -5.98
N CYS A 52 -24.40 17.14 -5.55
CA CYS A 52 -24.86 17.36 -4.18
C CYS A 52 -26.38 17.49 -4.18
N ILE A 53 -27.05 16.69 -3.36
CA ILE A 53 -28.51 16.71 -3.17
C ILE A 53 -28.87 17.15 -1.75
N ALA A 54 -30.14 17.42 -1.50
CA ALA A 54 -30.61 17.73 -0.14
C ALA A 54 -30.48 16.49 0.78
N ARG A 55 -30.25 16.71 2.09
CA ARG A 55 -29.97 15.62 3.05
C ARG A 55 -31.15 14.64 3.21
N ASP A 56 -32.37 15.12 2.97
CA ASP A 56 -33.62 14.36 3.04
C ASP A 56 -33.95 13.55 1.78
N LYS A 57 -33.26 13.77 0.65
CA LYS A 57 -33.56 13.07 -0.61
C LYS A 57 -32.84 11.74 -0.75
N ASP A 58 -33.49 10.72 -1.27
CA ASP A 58 -32.82 9.44 -1.57
C ASP A 58 -31.92 9.54 -2.80
N CYS A 59 -30.75 8.89 -2.72
CA CYS A 59 -29.82 8.79 -3.85
C CYS A 59 -30.04 7.47 -4.59
N THR A 60 -30.36 7.57 -5.88
CA THR A 60 -30.45 6.43 -6.80
C THR A 60 -29.28 6.36 -7.78
N SER A 61 -28.39 7.36 -7.76
CA SER A 61 -27.16 7.34 -8.57
C SER A 61 -26.15 6.36 -7.99
N PRO A 62 -25.33 5.72 -8.85
CA PRO A 62 -24.18 4.97 -8.37
C PRO A 62 -23.21 5.89 -7.62
N LYS A 63 -22.27 5.29 -6.88
CA LYS A 63 -21.21 6.04 -6.21
C LYS A 63 -20.38 6.80 -7.27
N GLY A 64 -20.17 8.09 -7.04
CA GLY A 64 -19.36 8.96 -7.88
C GLY A 64 -18.29 9.67 -7.04
N CYS A 65 -17.78 10.78 -7.56
CA CYS A 65 -16.66 11.50 -6.96
C CYS A 65 -17.07 12.61 -5.98
N ALA A 66 -18.36 12.85 -5.78
CA ALA A 66 -18.82 13.80 -4.77
C ALA A 66 -18.69 13.19 -3.36
N CYS A 67 -18.34 14.02 -2.39
CA CYS A 67 -18.17 13.62 -0.99
C CYS A 67 -19.01 14.48 -0.06
N ASP A 68 -19.49 13.86 1.02
CA ASP A 68 -20.10 14.57 2.13
C ASP A 68 -19.05 15.44 2.84
N SER A 69 -19.50 16.57 3.37
CA SER A 69 -18.71 17.34 4.32
C SER A 69 -19.16 16.96 5.73
N GLU A 70 -18.25 16.44 6.53
CA GLU A 70 -18.40 16.47 7.99
C GLU A 70 -18.43 17.96 8.38
N ASP A 71 -19.53 18.41 9.01
CA ASP A 71 -19.73 19.79 9.49
C ASP A 71 -19.25 19.92 10.94
#